data_AF-A0A1H4B3L2-F1
#
_entry.id   AF-A0A1H4B3L2-F1
#
_cell.length_a   1.000
_cell.length_b   1.000
_cell.length_c   1.000
_cell.angle_alpha   90.00
_cell.angle_beta   90.00
_cell.angle_gamma   90.00
#
_symmetry.space_group_name_H-M   'P 1'
#
loop_
_entity.id
_entity.type
_entity.pdbx_description
1 polymer ?
#
loop_
_entity_poly.entity_id
_entity_poly.type
_entity_poly.pdbx_seq_one_letter_code
_entity_poly.pdbx_strand_id
1 'polypeptide(L)'
;MSTPKGIITAAEAKELNDNWTSLRAKENETAAGQPDNRSSWYSLEDMEQFLSLIKAENPTVNGVRFYLGVQTTKEAPKGLTTIFMVPTEEIDSENKDIPEARGMDKGANGMPPGEDYPN
;
A
#
# COMPACT_ATOMS: atom_id res chain seq x y z
N MET A 1 10.30 17.28 16.54
CA MET A 1 9.45 16.22 15.96
C MET A 1 9.62 14.98 16.81
N SER A 2 8.54 14.30 17.19
CA SER A 2 8.63 13.00 17.86
C SER A 2 8.91 11.91 16.83
N THR A 3 9.81 10.98 17.15
CA THR A 3 10.02 9.78 16.34
C THR A 3 8.70 9.01 16.22
N PRO A 4 8.26 8.62 15.01
CA PRO A 4 7.08 7.78 14.85
C PRO A 4 7.22 6.46 15.61
N LYS A 5 6.09 5.88 16.03
CA LYS A 5 6.07 4.51 16.55
C LYS A 5 6.24 3.53 15.39
N GLY A 6 6.89 2.39 15.65
CA GLY A 6 7.03 1.32 14.66
C GLY A 6 8.13 1.53 13.60
N ILE A 7 9.08 2.44 13.84
CA ILE A 7 10.29 2.52 13.02
C ILE A 7 11.08 1.22 13.16
N ILE A 8 11.35 0.56 12.03
CA ILE A 8 12.18 -0.63 11.93
C ILE A 8 13.56 -0.28 11.35
N THR A 9 14.54 -1.13 11.61
CA THR A 9 15.87 -1.07 11.03
C THR A 9 15.86 -1.56 9.57
N ALA A 10 16.90 -1.22 8.81
CA ALA A 10 17.10 -1.74 7.46
C ALA A 10 17.25 -3.28 7.43
N ALA A 11 17.81 -3.87 8.49
CA ALA A 11 17.95 -5.32 8.62
C ALA A 11 16.58 -6.01 8.79
N GLU A 12 15.72 -5.47 9.66
CA GLU A 12 14.34 -5.96 9.83
C GLU A 12 13.54 -5.81 8.52
N ALA A 13 13.70 -4.69 7.80
CA ALA A 13 13.06 -4.50 6.51
C ALA A 13 13.49 -5.56 5.47
N LYS A 14 14.79 -5.88 5.44
CA LYS A 14 15.31 -6.96 4.58
C LYS A 14 14.74 -8.33 4.98
N GLU A 15 14.68 -8.63 6.27
CA GLU A 15 14.13 -9.89 6.76
C GLU A 15 12.65 -10.04 6.38
N LEU A 16 11.84 -9.00 6.52
CA LEU A 16 10.45 -9.00 6.08
C LEU A 16 10.31 -9.26 4.58
N ASN A 17 11.17 -8.64 3.77
CA ASN A 17 11.21 -8.86 2.32
C ASN A 17 11.61 -10.30 1.95
N ASP A 18 12.65 -10.83 2.57
CA ASP A 18 13.12 -12.19 2.33
C ASP A 18 12.04 -13.21 2.73
N ASN A 19 11.35 -12.98 3.86
CA ASN A 19 10.23 -13.80 4.31
C ASN A 19 9.06 -13.76 3.33
N TRP A 20 8.69 -12.59 2.79
CA TRP A 20 7.65 -12.52 1.76
C TRP A 20 8.06 -13.34 0.52
N THR A 21 9.30 -13.19 0.07
CA THR A 21 9.83 -13.90 -1.10
C THR A 21 9.77 -15.41 -0.90
N SER A 22 10.20 -15.89 0.27
CA SER A 22 10.24 -17.32 0.60
C SER A 22 8.85 -17.93 0.82
N LEU A 23 7.95 -17.19 1.47
CA LEU A 23 6.68 -17.73 1.98
C LEU A 23 5.47 -17.42 1.10
N ARG A 24 5.53 -16.38 0.26
CA ARG A 24 4.35 -15.84 -0.45
C ARG A 24 4.52 -15.75 -1.96
N ALA A 25 5.72 -15.44 -2.46
CA ALA A 25 5.95 -15.18 -3.88
C ALA A 25 5.36 -16.28 -4.77
N LYS A 26 5.72 -17.55 -4.53
CA LYS A 26 5.27 -18.68 -5.36
C LYS A 26 3.75 -18.77 -5.50
N GLU A 27 3.01 -18.64 -4.39
CA GLU A 27 1.56 -18.78 -4.41
C GLU A 27 0.90 -17.56 -5.08
N ASN A 28 1.42 -16.36 -4.82
CA ASN A 28 0.96 -15.13 -5.47
C ASN A 28 1.20 -15.16 -6.99
N GLU A 29 2.40 -15.56 -7.41
CA GLU A 29 2.77 -15.71 -8.83
C GLU A 29 1.92 -16.77 -9.52
N THR A 30 1.62 -17.88 -8.82
CA THR A 30 0.73 -18.93 -9.34
C THR A 30 -0.69 -18.40 -9.52
N ALA A 31 -1.19 -17.61 -8.57
CA ALA A 31 -2.51 -16.98 -8.66
C ALA A 31 -2.58 -15.97 -9.81
N ALA A 32 -1.57 -15.09 -9.93
CA ALA A 32 -1.45 -14.10 -11.00
C ALA A 32 -1.18 -14.74 -12.37
N GLY A 33 -0.54 -15.91 -12.42
CA GLY A 33 -0.09 -16.58 -13.63
C GLY A 33 1.16 -15.95 -14.27
N GLN A 34 1.84 -15.06 -13.54
CA GLN A 34 3.02 -14.29 -13.94
C GLN A 34 3.71 -13.78 -12.66
N PRO A 35 4.95 -13.25 -12.74
CA PRO A 35 5.57 -12.55 -11.61
C PRO A 35 4.61 -11.51 -11.02
N ASP A 36 4.33 -11.62 -9.72
CA ASP A 36 3.40 -10.74 -9.03
C ASP A 36 4.13 -9.62 -8.29
N ASN A 37 3.38 -8.57 -8.01
CA ASN A 37 3.83 -7.41 -7.28
C ASN A 37 3.99 -7.67 -5.79
N ARG A 38 5.04 -7.06 -5.22
CA ARG A 38 5.29 -7.05 -3.77
C ARG A 38 5.41 -5.66 -3.16
N SER A 39 5.43 -4.62 -3.99
CA SER A 39 5.60 -3.24 -3.56
C SER A 39 4.73 -2.30 -4.41
N SER A 40 4.50 -1.10 -3.89
CA SER A 40 3.85 -0.01 -4.61
C SER A 40 4.62 1.26 -4.31
N TRP A 41 4.95 2.01 -5.37
CA TRP A 41 5.72 3.24 -5.22
C TRP A 41 4.80 4.45 -5.25
N TYR A 42 5.10 5.37 -4.35
CA TYR A 42 4.42 6.65 -4.22
C TYR A 42 5.46 7.76 -4.17
N SER A 43 5.21 8.84 -4.92
CA SER A 43 6.05 10.01 -4.78
C SER A 43 5.84 10.61 -3.39
N LEU A 44 6.90 11.14 -2.78
CA LEU A 44 6.77 11.82 -1.49
C LEU A 44 5.78 13.00 -1.59
N GLU A 45 5.82 13.72 -2.71
CA GLU A 45 4.93 14.84 -2.99
C GLU A 45 3.45 14.42 -3.00
N ASP A 46 3.09 13.37 -3.73
CA ASP A 46 1.70 12.91 -3.79
C ASP A 46 1.24 12.34 -2.45
N MET A 47 2.13 11.70 -1.68
CA MET A 47 1.83 11.25 -0.33
C MET A 47 1.50 12.41 0.60
N GLU A 48 2.31 13.49 0.58
CA GLU A 48 2.07 14.69 1.37
C GLU A 48 0.76 15.38 0.96
N GLN A 49 0.48 15.46 -0.35
CA GLN A 49 -0.77 16.00 -0.88
C GLN A 49 -1.97 15.15 -0.50
N PHE A 50 -1.88 13.82 -0.58
CA PHE A 50 -2.95 12.90 -0.17
C PHE A 50 -3.27 13.05 1.31
N LEU A 51 -2.25 13.08 2.18
CA LEU A 51 -2.45 13.31 3.62
C LEU A 51 -3.09 14.66 3.92
N SER A 52 -2.76 15.69 3.14
CA SER A 52 -3.38 17.01 3.25
C SER A 52 -4.84 17.00 2.79
N LEU A 53 -5.12 16.32 1.67
CA LEU A 53 -6.45 16.16 1.09
C LEU A 53 -7.40 15.46 2.07
N ILE A 54 -7.02 14.29 2.59
CA ILE A 54 -7.91 13.50 3.47
C ILE A 54 -8.22 14.23 4.78
N LYS A 55 -7.28 15.03 5.30
CA LYS A 55 -7.52 15.86 6.50
C LYS A 55 -8.47 17.02 6.22
N ALA A 56 -8.40 17.62 5.02
CA ALA A 56 -9.27 18.70 4.63
C ALA A 56 -10.70 18.22 4.33
N GLU A 57 -10.83 17.06 3.67
CA GLU A 57 -12.12 16.47 3.31
C GLU A 57 -12.80 15.74 4.48
N ASN A 58 -12.03 15.19 5.44
CA ASN A 58 -12.54 14.37 6.54
C ASN A 58 -12.01 14.90 7.89
N PRO A 59 -12.75 15.75 8.61
CA PRO A 59 -12.29 16.35 9.87
C PRO A 59 -12.00 15.36 10.99
N THR A 60 -12.55 14.15 10.93
CA THR A 60 -12.39 13.07 11.91
C THR A 60 -11.22 12.14 11.60
N VAL A 61 -10.45 12.40 10.54
CA VAL A 61 -9.33 11.55 10.14
C VAL A 61 -8.35 11.36 11.28
N ASN A 62 -8.02 10.12 11.59
CA ASN A 62 -7.10 9.76 12.66
C ASN A 62 -5.92 8.88 12.19
N GLY A 63 -5.97 8.39 10.95
CA GLY A 63 -4.97 7.48 10.43
C GLY A 63 -5.16 7.17 8.95
N VAL A 64 -4.28 6.30 8.45
CA VAL A 64 -4.32 5.74 7.09
C VAL A 64 -4.11 4.24 7.19
N ARG A 65 -4.99 3.47 6.54
CA ARG A 65 -4.89 2.02 6.43
C ARG A 65 -4.46 1.66 5.02
N PHE A 66 -3.60 0.64 4.92
CA PHE A 66 -3.10 0.10 3.66
C PHE A 66 -3.75 -1.26 3.42
N TYR A 67 -4.28 -1.46 2.21
CA TYR A 67 -4.92 -2.70 1.78
C TYR A 67 -4.20 -3.28 0.58
N LEU A 68 -4.11 -4.61 0.54
CA LEU A 68 -3.77 -5.32 -0.70
C LEU A 68 -5.00 -5.34 -1.60
N GLY A 69 -4.85 -4.83 -2.81
CA GLY A 69 -5.80 -4.94 -3.91
C GLY A 69 -5.23 -5.75 -5.07
N VAL A 70 -6.06 -5.98 -6.08
CA VAL A 70 -5.62 -6.59 -7.35
C VAL A 70 -6.07 -5.67 -8.47
N GLN A 71 -5.11 -5.19 -9.26
CA GLN A 71 -5.38 -4.39 -10.43
C GLN A 71 -5.51 -5.29 -11.67
N THR A 72 -6.71 -5.36 -12.25
CA THR A 72 -6.96 -6.10 -13.49
C THR A 72 -6.98 -5.17 -14.70
N THR A 73 -6.57 -5.69 -15.85
CA THR A 73 -6.77 -5.07 -17.15
C THR A 73 -7.44 -6.07 -18.10
N LYS A 74 -7.84 -5.64 -19.29
CA LYS A 74 -8.41 -6.56 -20.29
C LYS A 74 -7.37 -7.61 -20.71
N GLU A 75 -6.11 -7.21 -20.74
CA GLU A 75 -4.96 -8.02 -21.14
C GLU A 75 -4.42 -8.88 -19.98
N ALA A 76 -4.64 -8.45 -18.73
CA ALA A 76 -4.26 -9.15 -17.50
C ALA A 76 -5.49 -9.38 -16.60
N PRO A 77 -6.39 -10.34 -16.94
CA PRO A 77 -7.65 -10.55 -16.22
C PRO A 77 -7.46 -11.14 -14.81
N LYS A 78 -6.33 -11.81 -14.55
CA LYS A 78 -5.94 -12.25 -13.20
C LYS A 78 -5.36 -11.11 -12.35
N GLY A 79 -4.94 -10.04 -13.01
CA GLY A 79 -4.38 -8.85 -12.40
C GLY A 79 -3.06 -9.09 -11.69
N LEU A 80 -2.60 -8.03 -11.03
CA LEU A 80 -1.40 -8.00 -10.22
C LEU A 80 -1.70 -7.29 -8.91
N THR A 81 -1.03 -7.69 -7.83
CA THR A 81 -1.19 -7.10 -6.51
C THR A 81 -0.86 -5.60 -6.54
N THR A 82 -1.67 -4.81 -5.86
CA THR A 82 -1.39 -3.39 -5.58
C THR A 82 -1.62 -3.12 -4.10
N ILE A 83 -1.09 -2.03 -3.59
CA ILE A 83 -1.39 -1.53 -2.25
C ILE A 83 -2.15 -0.23 -2.42
N PHE A 84 -3.36 -0.11 -1.88
CA PHE A 84 -4.06 1.17 -1.82
C PHE A 84 -4.26 1.63 -0.38
N MET A 85 -4.33 2.94 -0.20
CA MET A 85 -4.47 3.62 1.07
C MET A 85 -5.87 4.21 1.23
N VAL A 86 -6.44 4.08 2.41
CA VAL A 86 -7.71 4.72 2.78
C VAL A 86 -7.57 5.45 4.13
N PRO A 87 -8.23 6.60 4.30
CA PRO A 87 -8.26 7.27 5.60
C PRO A 87 -9.14 6.51 6.61
N THR A 88 -8.76 6.61 7.88
CA THR A 88 -9.52 6.06 9.00
C THR A 88 -9.99 7.17 9.95
N GLU A 89 -11.02 6.89 10.72
CA GLU A 89 -11.49 7.71 11.84
C GLU A 89 -11.68 6.86 13.12
N GLU A 90 -11.70 7.52 14.28
CA GLU A 90 -11.94 6.84 15.55
C GLU A 90 -13.44 6.73 15.81
N ILE A 91 -13.97 5.51 15.89
CA ILE A 91 -15.36 5.23 16.28
C ILE A 91 -15.33 4.13 17.34
N ASP A 92 -15.90 4.41 18.51
CA ASP A 92 -15.94 3.46 19.63
C ASP A 92 -14.55 2.96 20.05
N SER A 93 -13.54 3.85 20.05
CA SER A 93 -12.13 3.52 20.33
C SER A 93 -11.47 2.55 19.34
N GLU A 94 -12.06 2.38 18.16
CA GLU A 94 -11.49 1.63 17.04
C GLU A 94 -11.21 2.54 15.85
N ASN A 95 -10.12 2.27 15.13
CA ASN A 95 -9.81 2.95 13.87
C ASN A 95 -10.60 2.28 12.74
N LYS A 96 -11.69 2.90 12.28
CA LYS A 96 -12.54 2.39 11.19
C LYS A 96 -12.26 3.16 9.91
N ASP A 97 -12.39 2.49 8.77
CA ASP A 97 -12.24 3.16 7.47
C ASP A 97 -13.41 4.11 7.24
N ILE A 98 -13.14 5.25 6.61
CA ILE A 98 -14.18 6.22 6.25
C ILE A 98 -14.79 5.78 4.91
N PRO A 99 -16.05 5.29 4.85
CA PRO A 99 -16.55 4.55 3.68
C PRO A 99 -16.57 5.35 2.36
N GLU A 100 -16.87 6.65 2.42
CA GLU A 100 -17.00 7.51 1.23
C GLU A 100 -15.76 8.39 0.98
N ALA A 101 -14.70 8.20 1.76
CA ALA A 101 -13.49 8.96 1.59
C ALA A 101 -12.66 8.46 0.41
N ARG A 102 -11.94 9.38 -0.22
CA ARG A 102 -11.04 9.06 -1.33
C ARG A 102 -9.85 8.24 -0.83
N GLY A 103 -9.50 7.20 -1.58
CA GLY A 103 -8.27 6.43 -1.40
C GLY A 103 -7.20 6.78 -2.45
N MET A 104 -5.98 6.30 -2.21
CA MET A 104 -4.84 6.48 -3.11
C MET A 104 -4.18 5.13 -3.41
N ASP A 105 -4.02 4.81 -4.68
CA ASP A 105 -3.46 3.53 -5.16
C ASP A 105 -2.22 3.75 -6.07
N LYS A 106 -1.90 5.02 -6.42
CA LYS A 106 -1.02 5.36 -7.57
C LYS A 106 -0.22 6.64 -7.34
N GLY A 107 1.12 6.57 -7.38
CA GLY A 107 2.02 7.74 -7.35
C GLY A 107 2.60 8.18 -8.70
N ALA A 108 3.05 7.26 -9.58
CA ALA A 108 3.44 7.55 -10.98
C ALA A 108 3.73 6.25 -11.78
N ASN A 109 3.96 6.41 -13.11
CA ASN A 109 4.40 5.45 -14.14
C ASN A 109 4.72 4.00 -13.70
N GLY A 110 3.78 3.10 -13.93
CA GLY A 110 3.97 1.65 -13.79
C GLY A 110 2.76 1.00 -13.14
N MET A 111 1.85 0.47 -13.95
CA MET A 111 0.75 -0.36 -13.46
C MET A 111 1.01 -1.80 -13.89
N PRO A 112 1.68 -2.60 -13.05
CA PRO A 112 2.28 -2.28 -11.75
C PRO A 112 3.82 -2.17 -11.80
N PRO A 113 4.49 -1.69 -10.73
CA PRO A 113 5.95 -1.68 -10.66
C PRO A 113 6.51 -3.07 -10.31
N GLY A 114 7.32 -3.65 -11.21
CA GLY A 114 7.94 -4.97 -11.05
C GLY A 114 9.35 -4.94 -10.42
N GLU A 115 9.58 -4.10 -9.41
CA GLU A 115 10.93 -3.84 -8.87
C GLU A 115 11.26 -4.70 -7.63
N ASP A 116 12.54 -5.05 -7.49
CA ASP A 116 13.08 -5.82 -6.36
C ASP A 116 13.36 -4.96 -5.11
N TYR A 117 13.68 -5.58 -3.97
CA TYR A 117 14.12 -4.87 -2.76
C TYR A 117 15.52 -5.33 -2.27
N PRO A 118 16.41 -4.39 -1.91
CA PRO A 118 16.32 -2.96 -2.21
C PRO A 118 16.52 -2.72 -3.72
N ASN A 119 15.79 -1.75 -4.28
CA ASN A 119 16.04 -1.23 -5.63
C ASN A 119 16.98 -0.02 -5.55
#